data_AF-A0A6N6KQM4-F1
#
_entry.id   AF-A0A6N6KQM4-F1
#
_cell.length_a   1.000
_cell.length_b   1.000
_cell.length_c   1.000
_cell.angle_alpha   90.00
_cell.angle_beta   90.00
_cell.angle_gamma   90.00
#
_symmetry.space_group_name_H-M   'P 1'
#
loop_
_entity.id
_entity.type
_entity.pdbx_description
1 polymer ?
#
loop_
_entity_poly.entity_id
_entity_poly.type
_entity_poly.pdbx_seq_one_letter_code
_entity_poly.pdbx_strand_id
1 'polypeptide(L)'
;MPQGNELADVVQHIILQTISGERNWDPDKGELIPWLKDQTKSVLDALAKSASHRKETSLSIEEDGNLSQREEMIALIVDPSENQDRMSPEDSIIFHEDEQERRDRALYKYSALFYAVEGETELEEVLEAVINGVDLKPRHLAEHLGVPVDNIYNRLKRLRRKALSIKEKE
;
A
#
# COMPACT_ATOMS: atom_id res chain seq x y z
N MET A 1 14.14 -8.59 7.81
CA MET A 1 12.86 -7.94 8.17
C MET A 1 12.95 -6.45 7.81
N PRO A 2 11.83 -5.81 7.47
CA PRO A 2 11.78 -4.39 7.13
C PRO A 2 12.53 -3.49 8.13
N GLN A 3 13.37 -2.58 7.62
CA GLN A 3 14.17 -1.62 8.43
C GLN A 3 15.24 -2.23 9.36
N GLY A 4 15.55 -3.53 9.24
CA GLY A 4 16.52 -4.20 10.11
C GLY A 4 15.98 -4.58 11.50
N ASN A 5 14.69 -4.38 11.75
CA ASN A 5 14.05 -4.76 13.00
C ASN A 5 13.83 -6.27 13.07
N GLU A 6 14.24 -6.94 14.13
CA GLU A 6 13.89 -8.34 14.36
C GLU A 6 12.38 -8.47 14.66
N LEU A 7 11.84 -9.68 14.51
CA LEU A 7 10.45 -9.96 14.90
C LEU A 7 10.20 -9.61 16.38
N ALA A 8 11.22 -9.79 17.22
CA ALA A 8 11.19 -9.41 18.62
C ALA A 8 10.98 -7.90 18.81
N ASP A 9 11.60 -7.06 17.98
CA ASP A 9 11.49 -5.60 18.06
C ASP A 9 10.06 -5.14 17.72
N VAL A 10 9.45 -5.76 16.71
CA VAL A 10 8.06 -5.47 16.31
C VAL A 10 7.09 -5.80 17.46
N VAL A 11 7.28 -6.97 18.09
CA VAL A 11 6.45 -7.40 19.21
C VAL A 11 6.66 -6.49 20.42
N GLN A 12 7.91 -6.17 20.76
CA GLN A 12 8.25 -5.27 21.87
C GLN A 12 7.63 -3.89 21.66
N HIS A 13 7.72 -3.34 20.45
CA HIS A 13 7.12 -2.06 20.11
C HIS A 13 5.60 -2.06 20.36
N ILE A 14 4.89 -3.10 19.94
CA ILE A 14 3.44 -3.22 20.13
C ILE A 14 3.07 -3.31 21.62
N ILE A 15 3.84 -4.06 22.41
CA ILE A 15 3.64 -4.14 23.85
C ILE A 15 3.82 -2.76 24.51
N LEU A 16 4.88 -2.03 24.13
CA LEU A 16 5.12 -0.68 24.63
C LEU A 16 3.98 0.27 24.26
N GLN A 17 3.49 0.22 23.02
CA GLN A 17 2.33 1.02 22.58
C GLN A 17 1.05 0.67 23.33
N THR A 18 0.90 -0.59 23.75
CA THR A 18 -0.26 -1.04 24.52
C THR A 18 -0.19 -0.51 25.96
N ILE A 19 0.99 -0.54 26.57
CA ILE A 19 1.23 -0.03 27.92
C ILE A 19 1.15 1.51 27.95
N SER A 20 1.62 2.19 26.91
CA SER A 20 1.57 3.66 26.81
C SER A 20 0.18 4.20 26.50
N GLY A 21 -0.77 3.35 26.12
CA GLY A 21 -2.13 3.75 25.73
C GLY A 21 -2.26 4.28 24.30
N GLU A 22 -1.19 4.21 23.49
CA GLU A 22 -1.26 4.48 22.05
C GLU A 22 -2.12 3.44 21.32
N ARG A 23 -2.08 2.19 21.79
CA ARG A 23 -3.00 1.12 21.37
C ARG A 23 -3.83 0.66 22.56
N ASN A 24 -5.14 0.84 22.44
CA ASN A 24 -6.06 0.47 23.51
C ASN A 24 -6.60 -0.94 23.28
N TRP A 25 -6.12 -1.88 24.09
CA TRP A 25 -6.77 -3.17 24.28
C TRP A 25 -7.93 -3.00 25.27
N ASP A 26 -9.06 -3.61 24.94
CA ASP A 26 -10.27 -3.60 25.75
C ASP A 26 -10.56 -5.04 26.24
N PRO A 27 -10.45 -5.33 27.55
CA PRO A 27 -10.63 -6.66 28.09
C PRO A 27 -12.05 -7.21 27.88
N ASP A 28 -13.05 -6.34 27.74
CA ASP A 28 -14.45 -6.76 27.52
C ASP A 28 -14.71 -7.20 26.08
N LYS A 29 -13.80 -6.88 25.14
CA LYS A 29 -13.91 -7.23 23.72
C LYS A 29 -13.12 -8.48 23.32
N GLY A 30 -12.32 -9.05 24.21
CA GLY A 30 -11.63 -10.31 23.97
C GLY A 30 -10.26 -10.42 24.64
N GLU A 31 -9.67 -11.60 24.51
CA GLU A 31 -8.39 -11.94 25.13
C GLU A 31 -7.22 -11.15 24.53
N LEU A 32 -6.25 -10.79 25.39
CA LEU A 32 -5.07 -10.00 25.03
C LEU A 32 -4.18 -10.68 23.98
N ILE A 33 -3.98 -12.00 24.10
CA ILE A 33 -3.04 -12.74 23.24
C ILE A 33 -3.50 -12.77 21.77
N PRO A 34 -4.76 -13.14 21.44
CA PRO A 34 -5.28 -13.00 20.08
C PRO A 34 -5.18 -11.57 19.54
N TRP A 35 -5.51 -10.58 20.36
CA TRP A 35 -5.45 -9.18 19.96
C TRP A 35 -4.02 -8.73 19.62
N LEU A 36 -3.03 -9.10 20.44
CA LEU A 36 -1.61 -8.79 20.17
C LEU A 36 -1.09 -9.46 18.89
N LYS A 37 -1.55 -10.68 18.59
CA LYS A 37 -1.23 -11.37 17.33
C LYS A 37 -1.77 -10.60 16.13
N ASP A 38 -3.00 -10.11 16.21
CA ASP A 38 -3.61 -9.30 15.15
C ASP A 38 -2.91 -7.96 14.97
N GLN A 39 -2.49 -7.31 16.07
CA GLN A 39 -1.68 -6.08 15.99
C GLN A 39 -0.33 -6.33 15.30
N THR A 40 0.35 -7.43 15.67
CA THR A 40 1.62 -7.83 15.05
C THR A 40 1.46 -8.06 13.56
N LYS A 41 0.42 -8.80 13.16
CA LYS A 41 0.11 -9.03 11.74
C LYS A 41 -0.15 -7.74 11.00
N SER A 42 -0.93 -6.82 11.58
CA SER A 42 -1.22 -5.53 10.98
C SER A 42 0.03 -4.68 10.76
N VAL A 43 0.99 -4.70 11.70
CA VAL A 43 2.25 -3.96 11.57
C VAL A 43 3.14 -4.59 10.50
N LEU A 44 3.24 -5.93 10.46
CA LEU A 44 3.99 -6.63 9.41
C LEU A 44 3.41 -6.39 8.02
N ASP A 45 2.08 -6.42 7.88
CA ASP A 45 1.41 -6.11 6.62
C ASP A 45 1.66 -4.66 6.17
N ALA A 46 1.68 -3.72 7.12
CA ALA A 46 1.98 -2.32 6.82
C ALA A 46 3.44 -2.14 6.40
N LEU A 47 4.38 -2.80 7.08
CA LEU A 47 5.80 -2.79 6.72
C LEU A 47 6.03 -3.40 5.33
N ALA A 48 5.45 -4.57 5.05
CA ALA A 48 5.54 -5.23 3.75
C ALA A 48 4.93 -4.41 2.60
N LYS A 49 3.92 -3.58 2.88
CA LYS A 49 3.26 -2.69 1.90
C LYS A 49 3.93 -1.33 1.76
N SER A 50 4.70 -0.89 2.76
CA SER A 50 5.38 0.40 2.73
C SER A 50 6.55 0.40 1.73
N ALA A 51 6.69 1.50 0.99
CA ALA A 51 7.45 1.59 -0.27
C ALA A 51 8.97 1.32 -0.20
N SER A 52 9.53 1.06 0.98
CA SER A 52 10.91 0.62 1.15
C SER A 52 11.14 -0.84 0.70
N HIS A 53 10.08 -1.66 0.61
CA HIS A 53 10.20 -3.11 0.37
C HIS A 53 10.27 -3.55 -1.08
N ARG A 54 10.14 -2.64 -2.05
CA ARG A 54 10.28 -3.01 -3.48
C ARG A 54 11.76 -3.18 -3.92
N LYS A 55 12.74 -2.86 -3.05
CA LYS A 55 14.18 -2.83 -3.40
C LYS A 55 15.14 -3.45 -2.37
N GLU A 56 14.67 -4.04 -1.26
CA GLU A 56 15.55 -4.63 -0.25
C GLU A 56 15.90 -6.09 -0.60
N THR A 57 17.13 -6.31 -1.09
CA THR A 57 17.73 -7.64 -1.25
C THR A 57 18.42 -8.06 0.05
N SER A 58 18.22 -9.31 0.47
CA SER A 58 18.92 -9.89 1.63
C SER A 58 20.41 -10.03 1.34
N LEU A 59 21.26 -9.30 2.06
CA LEU A 59 22.71 -9.55 2.08
C LEU A 59 22.97 -10.71 3.04
N SER A 60 23.20 -11.90 2.51
CA SER A 60 23.75 -13.01 3.29
C SER A 60 25.15 -12.61 3.75
N ILE A 61 25.33 -12.46 5.06
CA ILE A 61 26.64 -12.18 5.67
C ILE A 61 27.38 -13.51 5.75
N GLU A 62 28.26 -13.78 4.80
CA GLU A 62 29.35 -14.70 5.06
C GLU A 62 30.39 -13.95 5.89
N GLU A 63 30.72 -14.49 7.06
CA GLU A 63 31.73 -13.97 7.99
C GLU A 63 33.12 -14.09 7.37
N ASP A 64 33.47 -13.24 6.41
CA ASP A 64 34.86 -13.08 5.99
C ASP A 64 35.22 -11.60 5.71
N GLY A 65 35.55 -10.90 6.79
CA GLY A 65 36.87 -10.30 6.90
C GLY A 65 37.31 -9.12 6.03
N ASN A 66 36.47 -8.46 5.22
CA ASN A 66 36.95 -7.29 4.46
C ASN A 66 35.99 -6.08 4.43
N LEU A 67 36.15 -5.19 5.42
CA LEU A 67 35.38 -3.94 5.57
C LEU A 67 35.61 -2.93 4.43
N SER A 68 36.76 -2.99 3.75
CA SER A 68 37.14 -2.03 2.70
C SER A 68 36.32 -2.17 1.41
N GLN A 69 35.98 -3.40 1.00
CA GLN A 69 35.15 -3.64 -0.19
C GLN A 69 33.68 -3.27 0.06
N ARG A 70 33.26 -3.32 1.33
CA ARG A 70 31.90 -3.00 1.76
C ARG A 70 31.59 -1.51 1.65
N GLU A 71 32.55 -0.65 2.01
CA GLU A 71 32.40 0.81 1.90
C GLU A 71 32.35 1.26 0.43
N GLU A 72 33.14 0.65 -0.46
CA GLU A 72 33.06 0.88 -1.91
C GLU A 72 31.73 0.40 -2.51
N MET A 73 31.21 -0.74 -2.04
CA MET A 73 29.92 -1.27 -2.49
C MET A 73 28.74 -0.41 -2.02
N ILE A 74 28.83 0.18 -0.82
CA ILE A 74 27.82 1.12 -0.29
C ILE A 74 27.86 2.45 -1.06
N ALA A 75 29.05 2.95 -1.41
CA ALA A 75 29.18 4.17 -2.22
C ALA A 75 28.53 4.02 -3.61
N LEU A 76 28.59 2.82 -4.19
CA LEU A 76 27.96 2.45 -5.46
C LEU A 76 26.41 2.41 -5.43
N ILE A 77 25.81 2.31 -4.25
CA ILE A 77 24.35 2.16 -4.07
C ILE A 77 23.66 3.53 -3.90
N VAL A 78 24.41 4.57 -3.53
CA VAL A 78 23.86 5.88 -3.14
C VAL A 78 23.61 6.81 -4.33
N ASP A 79 24.16 6.54 -5.53
CA ASP A 79 23.91 7.37 -6.71
C ASP A 79 22.74 6.83 -7.58
N PRO A 80 21.57 7.50 -7.61
CA PRO A 80 20.41 7.04 -8.37
C PRO A 80 20.62 7.11 -9.89
N SER A 81 21.62 7.84 -10.40
CA SER A 81 21.85 7.94 -11.85
C SER A 81 22.58 6.75 -12.45
N GLU A 82 23.31 5.95 -11.67
CA GLU A 82 24.07 4.79 -12.19
C GLU A 82 23.25 3.48 -12.26
N ASN A 83 22.06 3.44 -11.65
CA ASN A 83 21.23 2.22 -11.63
C ASN A 83 20.56 1.90 -12.97
N GLN A 84 20.53 2.83 -13.94
CA GLN A 84 20.07 2.53 -15.29
C GLN A 84 21.10 1.73 -16.11
N ASP A 85 22.40 1.85 -15.81
CA ASP A 85 23.48 1.22 -16.59
C ASP A 85 23.82 -0.22 -16.16
N ARG A 86 23.15 -0.74 -15.12
CA ARG A 86 23.44 -2.07 -14.54
C ARG A 86 22.37 -3.12 -14.78
N MET A 87 21.24 -2.73 -15.34
CA MET A 87 20.15 -3.64 -15.65
C MET A 87 20.48 -4.33 -16.98
N SER A 88 20.46 -5.66 -17.00
CA SER A 88 20.64 -6.39 -18.27
C SER A 88 19.56 -5.93 -19.25
N PRO A 89 19.83 -5.87 -20.58
CA PRO A 89 18.81 -5.52 -21.55
C PRO A 89 17.52 -6.32 -21.38
N GLU A 90 17.62 -7.61 -21.03
CA GLU A 90 16.47 -8.48 -20.75
C GLU A 90 15.69 -8.04 -19.51
N ASP A 91 16.37 -7.71 -18.41
CA ASP A 91 15.73 -7.26 -17.16
C ASP A 91 15.05 -5.89 -17.34
N SER A 92 15.64 -5.03 -18.18
CA SER A 92 15.05 -3.74 -18.53
C SER A 92 13.73 -3.91 -19.27
N ILE A 93 13.68 -4.86 -20.21
CA ILE A 93 12.49 -5.17 -20.99
C ILE A 93 11.41 -5.74 -20.07
N ILE A 94 11.75 -6.71 -19.22
CA ILE A 94 10.79 -7.31 -18.26
C ILE A 94 10.20 -6.25 -17.32
N PHE A 95 11.04 -5.35 -16.80
CA PHE A 95 10.56 -4.27 -15.94
C PHE A 95 9.61 -3.32 -16.67
N HIS A 96 9.94 -2.94 -17.90
CA HIS A 96 9.09 -2.09 -18.73
C HIS A 96 7.77 -2.76 -19.11
N GLU A 97 7.81 -4.05 -19.45
CA GLU A 97 6.63 -4.85 -19.77
C GLU A 97 5.71 -5.01 -18.56
N ASP A 98 6.24 -5.34 -17.38
CA ASP A 98 5.42 -5.50 -16.16
C ASP A 98 4.79 -4.17 -15.74
N GLU A 99 5.52 -3.06 -15.89
CA GLU A 99 4.99 -1.73 -15.60
C GLU A 99 3.95 -1.29 -16.64
N GLN A 100 4.11 -1.67 -17.91
CA GLN A 100 3.13 -1.45 -18.96
C GLN A 100 1.87 -2.29 -18.74
N GLU A 101 2.01 -3.58 -18.42
CA GLU A 101 0.88 -4.46 -18.12
C GLU A 101 0.11 -3.97 -16.87
N ARG A 102 0.80 -3.43 -15.86
CA ARG A 102 0.16 -2.77 -14.71
C ARG A 102 -0.65 -1.54 -15.14
N ARG A 103 -0.10 -0.70 -16.02
CA ARG A 103 -0.81 0.47 -16.55
C ARG A 103 -2.03 0.05 -17.36
N ASP A 104 -1.88 -0.93 -18.24
CA ASP A 104 -2.98 -1.42 -19.08
C ASP A 104 -4.10 -2.04 -18.24
N ARG A 105 -3.75 -2.83 -17.21
CA ARG A 105 -4.72 -3.35 -16.23
C ARG A 105 -5.41 -2.24 -15.45
N ALA A 106 -4.68 -1.19 -15.06
CA ALA A 106 -5.28 -0.05 -14.37
C ALA A 106 -6.26 0.68 -15.29
N LEU A 107 -5.86 1.00 -16.53
CA LEU A 107 -6.70 1.63 -17.56
C LEU A 107 -7.97 0.83 -17.85
N TYR A 108 -7.85 -0.49 -17.97
CA TYR A 108 -9.00 -1.37 -18.15
C TYR A 108 -9.97 -1.30 -16.96
N LYS A 109 -9.46 -1.32 -15.72
CA LYS A 109 -10.30 -1.21 -14.53
C LYS A 109 -10.97 0.15 -14.43
N TYR A 110 -10.30 1.22 -14.82
CA TYR A 110 -10.89 2.55 -14.88
C TYR A 110 -12.02 2.60 -15.89
N SER A 111 -11.80 2.15 -17.13
CA SER A 111 -12.83 2.18 -18.17
C SER A 111 -14.04 1.30 -17.83
N ALA A 112 -13.81 0.12 -17.26
CA ALA A 112 -14.88 -0.77 -16.80
C ALA A 112 -15.71 -0.15 -15.67
N LEU A 113 -15.07 0.58 -14.73
CA LEU A 113 -15.78 1.25 -13.65
C LEU A 113 -16.61 2.42 -14.15
N PHE A 114 -16.09 3.21 -15.08
CA PHE A 114 -16.85 4.27 -15.76
C PHE A 114 -18.08 3.72 -16.47
N TYR A 115 -17.90 2.67 -17.28
CA TYR A 115 -19.01 2.02 -17.98
C TYR A 115 -20.07 1.47 -17.03
N ALA A 116 -19.66 0.88 -15.89
CA ALA A 116 -20.61 0.35 -14.91
C ALA A 116 -21.39 1.43 -14.14
N VAL A 117 -20.88 2.67 -14.15
CA VAL A 117 -21.48 3.82 -13.47
C VAL A 117 -22.24 4.71 -14.45
N GLU A 118 -22.09 4.49 -15.76
CA GLU A 118 -22.77 5.21 -16.85
C GLU A 118 -24.29 5.24 -16.63
N GLY A 119 -24.85 6.46 -16.58
CA GLY A 119 -26.27 6.71 -16.36
C GLY A 119 -26.68 6.88 -14.89
N GLU A 120 -25.76 6.76 -13.95
CA GLU A 120 -25.96 7.11 -12.54
C GLU A 120 -25.14 8.37 -12.19
N THR A 121 -25.68 9.54 -12.58
CA THR A 121 -25.01 10.86 -12.44
C THR A 121 -24.38 11.10 -11.07
N GLU A 122 -25.07 10.71 -10.00
CA GLU A 122 -24.60 10.85 -8.61
C GLU A 122 -23.28 10.09 -8.31
N LEU A 123 -23.06 8.97 -8.98
CA LEU A 123 -21.88 8.12 -8.82
C LEU A 123 -20.77 8.51 -9.78
N GLU A 124 -21.13 9.01 -10.97
CA GLU A 124 -20.19 9.62 -11.92
C GLU A 124 -19.50 10.81 -11.26
N GLU A 125 -20.25 11.71 -10.62
CA GLU A 125 -19.72 12.87 -9.89
C GLU A 125 -18.70 12.48 -8.81
N VAL A 126 -18.98 11.42 -8.06
CA VAL A 126 -18.08 10.92 -7.01
C VAL A 126 -16.82 10.32 -7.62
N LEU A 127 -16.95 9.57 -8.71
CA LEU A 127 -15.82 8.96 -9.40
C LEU A 127 -14.92 10.04 -10.04
N GLU A 128 -15.52 11.03 -10.67
CA GLU A 128 -14.83 12.18 -11.28
C GLU A 128 -14.10 13.01 -10.22
N ALA A 129 -14.73 13.29 -9.07
CA ALA A 129 -14.07 13.98 -7.96
C ALA A 129 -12.82 13.24 -7.48
N VAL A 130 -12.89 11.91 -7.36
CA VAL A 130 -11.72 11.09 -6.96
C VAL A 130 -10.62 11.14 -8.03
N ILE A 131 -10.97 11.14 -9.31
CA ILE A 131 -10.01 11.25 -10.42
C ILE A 131 -9.33 12.62 -10.44
N ASN A 132 -10.09 13.68 -10.12
CA ASN A 132 -9.58 15.04 -9.97
C ASN A 132 -8.70 15.22 -8.72
N GLY A 133 -8.42 14.15 -7.98
CA GLY A 133 -7.51 14.15 -6.84
C GLY A 133 -8.16 14.52 -5.51
N VAL A 134 -9.50 14.53 -5.44
CA VAL A 134 -10.18 14.70 -4.15
C VAL A 134 -10.00 13.44 -3.32
N ASP A 135 -9.60 13.63 -2.07
CA ASP A 135 -9.48 12.54 -1.10
C ASP A 135 -10.78 11.73 -1.00
N LEU A 136 -10.64 10.41 -0.97
CA LEU A 136 -11.74 9.44 -0.78
C LEU A 136 -12.48 9.55 0.56
N LYS A 137 -12.07 10.47 1.44
CA LYS A 137 -12.73 10.71 2.72
C LYS A 137 -14.12 11.32 2.46
N PRO A 138 -15.21 10.74 3.01
CA PRO A 138 -16.57 11.23 2.77
C PRO A 138 -16.78 12.71 3.09
N ARG A 139 -16.04 13.25 4.06
CA ARG A 139 -16.08 14.69 4.40
C ARG A 139 -15.57 15.58 3.28
N HIS A 140 -14.45 15.22 2.65
CA HIS A 140 -13.85 16.01 1.56
C HIS A 140 -14.70 15.91 0.29
N LEU A 141 -15.25 14.72 0.00
CA LEU A 141 -16.19 14.53 -1.11
C LEU A 141 -17.51 15.28 -0.89
N ALA A 142 -18.04 15.30 0.34
CA ALA A 142 -19.24 16.06 0.68
C ALA A 142 -19.05 17.57 0.49
N GLU A 143 -17.90 18.09 0.92
CA GLU A 143 -17.51 19.49 0.75
C GLU A 143 -17.33 19.85 -0.74
N HIS A 144 -16.66 18.99 -1.51
CA HIS A 144 -16.44 19.21 -2.94
C HIS A 144 -17.73 19.15 -3.76
N LEU A 145 -18.62 18.21 -3.45
CA LEU A 145 -19.86 17.99 -4.21
C LEU A 145 -21.05 18.81 -3.69
N GLY A 146 -20.93 19.46 -2.52
CA GLY A 146 -22.03 20.18 -1.88
C GLY A 146 -23.18 19.27 -1.41
N VAL A 147 -22.88 17.99 -1.15
CA VAL A 147 -23.87 16.96 -0.80
C VAL A 147 -23.68 16.54 0.66
N PRO A 148 -24.74 16.21 1.42
CA PRO A 148 -24.60 15.70 2.78
C PRO A 148 -23.70 14.47 2.87
N VAL A 149 -22.91 14.38 3.94
CA VAL A 149 -21.95 13.28 4.17
C VAL A 149 -22.62 11.90 4.13
N ASP A 150 -23.85 11.78 4.63
CA ASP A 150 -24.62 10.52 4.62
C ASP A 150 -24.93 10.02 3.20
N ASN A 151 -25.21 10.95 2.28
CA ASN A 151 -25.43 10.62 0.88
C ASN A 151 -24.13 10.16 0.21
N ILE A 152 -22.98 10.75 0.56
CA ILE A 152 -21.67 10.30 0.09
C ILE A 152 -21.36 8.88 0.59
N TYR A 153 -21.65 8.56 1.85
CA TYR A 153 -21.48 7.18 2.35
C TYR A 153 -22.30 6.18 1.55
N ASN A 154 -23.55 6.50 1.22
CA ASN A 154 -24.41 5.66 0.40
C ASN A 154 -23.89 5.52 -1.04
N ARG A 155 -23.46 6.61 -1.67
CA ARG A 155 -22.86 6.63 -3.01
C ARG A 155 -21.56 5.78 -3.04
N LEU A 156 -20.63 5.98 -2.12
CA LEU A 156 -19.40 5.18 -2.03
C LEU A 156 -19.68 3.68 -1.81
N LYS A 157 -20.68 3.35 -0.99
CA LYS A 157 -21.11 1.96 -0.78
C LYS A 157 -21.64 1.32 -2.06
N ARG A 158 -22.43 2.05 -2.85
CA ARG A 158 -22.93 1.60 -4.16
C ARG A 158 -21.79 1.45 -5.17
N LEU A 159 -20.87 2.42 -5.24
CA LEU A 159 -19.69 2.38 -6.10
C LEU A 159 -18.83 1.15 -5.81
N ARG A 160 -18.56 0.87 -4.53
CA ARG A 160 -17.79 -0.32 -4.10
C ARG A 160 -18.47 -1.62 -4.51
N ARG A 161 -19.80 -1.72 -4.40
CA ARG A 161 -20.55 -2.92 -4.84
C ARG A 161 -20.44 -3.13 -6.35
N LYS A 162 -20.54 -2.08 -7.14
CA LYS A 162 -20.35 -2.15 -8.61
C LYS A 162 -18.92 -2.57 -8.96
N ALA A 163 -17.92 -2.01 -8.29
CA ALA A 163 -16.52 -2.39 -8.48
C ALA A 163 -16.27 -3.87 -8.16
N LEU A 164 -16.89 -4.42 -7.10
CA LEU A 164 -16.81 -5.84 -6.77
C LEU A 164 -17.47 -6.72 -7.84
N SER A 165 -18.62 -6.30 -8.38
CA SER A 165 -19.30 -7.03 -9.47
C SER A 165 -18.49 -7.07 -10.77
N ILE A 166 -17.63 -6.09 -11.04
CA ILE A 166 -16.71 -6.11 -12.19
C ILE A 166 -15.58 -7.11 -11.92
N LYS A 167 -15.04 -7.14 -10.70
CA LYS A 167 -13.97 -8.07 -10.29
C LYS A 167 -14.41 -9.54 -10.36
N GLU A 168 -15.68 -9.84 -10.10
CA GLU A 168 -16.23 -11.20 -10.22
C GLU A 168 -16.51 -11.63 -11.67
N LYS A 169 -16.46 -10.69 -12.64
CA LYS A 169 -16.61 -10.97 -14.07
C LYS A 169 -15.26 -11.13 -14.81
N GLU A 170 -14.14 -10.84 -14.13
CA GLU A 170 -12.77 -11.22 -14.55
C GLU A 170 -12.51 -12.69 -14.22
#